data_AF-A0A5R2ATT7-F1
#
_entry.id   AF-A0A5R2ATT7-F1
#
_cell.length_a   1.000
_cell.length_b   1.000
_cell.length_c   1.000
_cell.angle_alpha   90.00
_cell.angle_beta   90.00
_cell.angle_gamma   90.00
#
_symmetry.space_group_name_H-M   'P 1'
#
loop_
_entity.id
_entity.type
_entity.pdbx_description
1 polymer ?
#
loop_
_entity_poly.entity_id
_entity_poly.type
_entity_poly.pdbx_seq_one_letter_code
_entity_poly.pdbx_strand_id
1 'polypeptide(L)'
;MPIQFHFKVEKIADNFVATCVEQPLCKASNLSREDLLENLSSILKEFLINNSKNNSNLFPLAKGPRGTIKVPVDPNIGFALLLRSIRVKRKLSQQQAAVLIGMKHLYNYQRLESPAHANPSLSTLGRIKHVFPELKFDQIF
;
A
#
# COMPACT_ATOMS: atom_id res chain seq x y z
N MET A 1 2.69 -10.08 -9.92
CA MET A 1 3.70 -9.92 -8.85
C MET A 1 3.18 -8.87 -7.89
N PRO A 2 3.10 -9.22 -6.59
CA PRO A 2 2.59 -8.33 -5.55
C PRO A 2 3.34 -7.00 -5.50
N ILE A 3 2.65 -5.96 -5.05
CA ILE A 3 3.24 -4.67 -4.73
C ILE A 3 4.30 -4.85 -3.64
N GLN A 4 5.51 -4.34 -3.91
CA GLN A 4 6.66 -4.45 -3.03
C GLN A 4 7.36 -3.08 -2.94
N PHE A 5 7.75 -2.68 -1.74
CA PHE A 5 8.60 -1.50 -1.52
C PHE A 5 10.05 -1.91 -1.33
N HIS A 6 10.97 -1.00 -1.61
CA HIS A 6 12.39 -1.27 -1.61
C HIS A 6 13.09 -0.52 -0.49
N PHE A 7 13.77 -1.24 0.39
CA PHE A 7 14.54 -0.65 1.48
C PHE A 7 16.03 -0.73 1.19
N LYS A 8 16.71 0.41 1.31
CA LYS A 8 18.17 0.47 1.35
C LYS A 8 18.60 0.35 2.80
N VAL A 9 19.50 -0.57 3.11
CA VAL A 9 20.05 -0.75 4.46
C VAL A 9 21.49 -0.23 4.48
N GLU A 10 21.77 0.65 5.44
CA GLU A 10 23.08 1.27 5.65
C GLU A 10 23.52 1.02 7.09
N LYS A 11 24.81 0.70 7.28
CA LYS A 11 25.42 0.59 8.61
C LYS A 11 25.91 1.97 9.04
N ILE A 12 25.49 2.43 10.21
CA ILE A 12 25.90 3.70 10.81
C ILE A 12 26.45 3.41 12.20
N ALA A 13 27.77 3.57 12.36
CA ALA A 13 28.50 3.10 13.55
C ALA A 13 28.20 1.61 13.82
N ASP A 14 27.63 1.28 14.99
CA ASP A 14 27.26 -0.08 15.38
C ASP A 14 25.79 -0.44 15.07
N ASN A 15 25.02 0.49 14.50
CA ASN A 15 23.60 0.30 14.21
C ASN A 15 23.32 0.15 12.71
N PHE A 16 22.15 -0.37 12.38
CA PHE A 16 21.64 -0.41 11.02
C PHE A 16 20.46 0.55 10.85
N VAL A 17 20.40 1.19 9.68
CA VAL A 17 19.29 2.04 9.27
C VAL A 17 18.74 1.54 7.95
N ALA A 18 17.43 1.34 7.87
CA ALA A 18 16.72 1.04 6.64
C ALA A 18 15.95 2.27 6.20
N THR A 19 16.09 2.66 4.94
CA THR A 19 15.31 3.75 4.36
C THR A 19 14.55 3.21 3.14
N CYS A 20 13.24 3.43 3.12
CA CYS A 20 12.43 3.13 1.95
C CYS A 20 12.80 4.07 0.81
N VAL A 21 13.15 3.50 -0.35
CA VAL A 21 13.59 4.25 -1.53
C VAL A 21 12.44 5.08 -2.09
N GLU A 22 11.23 4.54 -2.09
CA GLU A 22 10.06 5.23 -2.64
C GLU A 22 9.43 6.22 -1.68
N GLN A 23 9.67 6.04 -0.38
CA GLN A 23 9.11 6.88 0.67
C GLN A 23 10.22 7.18 1.68
N PRO A 24 11.09 8.18 1.44
CA PRO A 24 12.23 8.48 2.32
C PRO A 24 11.88 8.78 3.78
N LEU A 25 10.62 9.13 4.06
CA LEU A 25 10.09 9.31 5.42
C LEU A 25 9.81 7.98 6.15
N CYS A 26 9.69 6.87 5.42
CA CYS A 26 9.57 5.53 5.97
C CYS A 26 10.98 4.97 6.22
N LYS A 27 11.39 5.00 7.49
CA LYS A 27 12.72 4.56 7.92
C LYS A 27 12.65 3.75 9.21
N ALA A 28 13.60 2.83 9.36
CA ALA A 28 13.86 2.03 10.55
C ALA A 28 15.27 2.33 11.04
N SER A 29 15.49 2.54 12.33
CA SER A 29 16.80 2.87 12.91
C SER A 29 16.96 2.29 14.30
N ASN A 30 18.21 2.21 14.79
CA ASN A 30 18.57 1.74 16.13
C ASN A 30 18.18 0.28 16.40
N LEU A 31 18.23 -0.56 15.36
CA LEU A 31 17.98 -1.99 15.45
C LEU A 31 19.24 -2.75 15.03
N SER A 32 19.40 -3.96 15.57
CA SER A 32 20.34 -4.93 15.02
C SER A 32 19.95 -5.26 13.57
N ARG A 33 20.85 -5.89 12.81
CA ARG A 33 20.53 -6.24 11.42
C ARG A 33 19.36 -7.21 11.37
N GLU A 34 19.35 -8.21 12.23
CA GLU A 34 18.33 -9.25 12.32
C GLU A 34 16.98 -8.64 12.70
N ASP A 35 16.93 -7.86 13.78
CA ASP A 35 15.70 -7.19 14.23
C ASP A 35 15.15 -6.25 13.15
N LEU A 36 16.02 -5.53 12.46
CA LEU A 36 15.63 -4.62 11.40
C LEU A 36 14.91 -5.37 10.29
N LEU A 37 15.47 -6.49 9.82
CA LEU A 37 14.89 -7.31 8.75
C LEU A 37 13.55 -7.91 9.14
N GLU A 38 13.43 -8.41 10.36
CA GLU A 38 12.18 -8.99 10.89
C GLU A 38 11.06 -7.95 11.01
N ASN A 39 11.42 -6.67 11.26
CA ASN A 39 10.46 -5.61 11.49
C ASN A 39 10.11 -4.77 10.25
N LEU A 40 10.85 -4.90 9.14
CA LEU A 40 10.64 -4.06 7.94
C LEU A 40 9.18 -4.12 7.42
N SER A 41 8.55 -5.29 7.44
CA SER A 41 7.15 -5.44 7.02
C SER A 41 6.18 -4.68 7.93
N SER A 42 6.41 -4.75 9.24
CA SER A 42 5.59 -4.06 10.25
C SER A 42 5.74 -2.54 10.14
N ILE A 43 6.97 -2.06 9.98
CA ILE A 43 7.29 -0.64 9.80
C ILE A 43 6.66 -0.10 8.53
N LEU A 44 6.75 -0.84 7.41
CA LEU A 44 6.11 -0.45 6.16
C LEU A 44 4.58 -0.39 6.32
N LYS A 45 3.99 -1.42 6.95
CA LYS A 45 2.55 -1.49 7.21
C LYS A 45 2.06 -0.29 8.01
N GLU A 46 2.72 0.01 9.13
CA GLU A 46 2.37 1.15 9.99
C GLU A 46 2.51 2.48 9.22
N PHE A 47 3.60 2.66 8.48
CA PHE A 47 3.83 3.85 7.69
C PHE A 47 2.71 4.06 6.65
N LEU A 48 2.35 3.01 5.90
CA LEU A 48 1.30 3.09 4.87
C LEU A 48 -0.07 3.39 5.49
N ILE A 49 -0.38 2.81 6.65
CA ILE A 49 -1.63 3.10 7.37
C ILE A 49 -1.70 4.58 7.75
N ASN A 50 -0.64 5.10 8.37
CA ASN A 50 -0.62 6.46 8.93
C ASN A 50 -0.50 7.55 7.85
N ASN A 51 0.19 7.29 6.74
CA ASN A 51 0.47 8.29 5.71
C ASN A 51 -0.47 8.24 4.49
N SER A 52 -1.36 7.24 4.42
CA SER A 52 -2.27 7.07 3.28
C SER A 52 -3.25 8.21 3.04
N LYS A 53 -3.69 8.92 4.08
CA LYS A 53 -4.78 9.91 3.94
C LYS A 53 -4.38 11.10 3.07
N ASN A 54 -3.13 11.53 3.12
CA ASN A 54 -2.70 12.81 2.53
C ASN A 54 -1.83 12.65 1.27
N ASN A 55 -1.44 11.43 0.91
CA ASN A 55 -0.41 11.25 -0.11
C ASN A 55 -0.90 10.37 -1.27
N SER A 56 -1.16 10.99 -2.43
CA SER A 56 -1.58 10.31 -3.65
C SER A 56 -0.47 9.45 -4.29
N ASN A 57 0.77 9.59 -3.81
CA ASN A 57 1.97 9.03 -4.42
C ASN A 57 2.52 7.79 -3.68
N LEU A 58 1.68 7.04 -2.96
CA LEU A 58 2.07 5.85 -2.20
C LEU A 58 2.15 4.57 -3.05
N PHE A 59 2.73 4.68 -4.25
CA PHE A 59 2.97 3.53 -5.11
C PHE A 59 4.47 3.25 -5.20
N PRO A 60 4.88 1.98 -5.05
CA PRO A 60 6.28 1.65 -5.18
C PRO A 60 6.75 1.72 -6.63
N LEU A 61 8.06 1.68 -6.81
CA LEU A 61 8.70 1.60 -8.11
C LEU A 61 8.52 0.19 -8.67
N ALA A 62 8.37 0.10 -10.00
CA ALA A 62 8.29 -1.19 -10.68
C ALA A 62 9.55 -2.04 -10.49
N LYS A 63 10.71 -1.40 -10.32
CA LYS A 63 12.00 -2.03 -9.99
C LYS A 63 12.77 -1.13 -9.04
N GLY A 64 13.20 -1.67 -7.91
CA GLY A 64 14.11 -0.97 -7.00
C GLY A 64 15.56 -0.99 -7.48
N PRO A 65 16.41 -0.10 -6.91
CA PRO A 65 17.85 -0.13 -7.09
C PRO A 65 18.48 -1.48 -6.69
N ARG A 66 19.65 -1.80 -7.25
CA ARG A 66 20.43 -2.97 -6.81
C ARG A 66 20.81 -2.85 -5.34
N GLY A 67 20.85 -3.98 -4.63
CA GLY A 67 21.21 -4.02 -3.21
C GLY A 67 20.09 -3.55 -2.26
N THR A 68 18.86 -3.40 -2.75
CA THR A 68 17.69 -3.11 -1.91
C THR A 68 16.97 -4.39 -1.50
N ILE A 69 16.34 -4.33 -0.34
CA ILE A 69 15.50 -5.38 0.21
C ILE A 69 14.07 -5.14 -0.22
N LYS A 70 13.45 -6.17 -0.80
CA LYS A 70 12.06 -6.11 -1.23
C LYS A 70 11.16 -6.51 -0.07
N VAL A 71 10.25 -5.62 0.29
CA VAL A 71 9.29 -5.83 1.36
C VAL A 71 7.89 -5.86 0.75
N PRO A 72 7.19 -7.01 0.77
CA PRO A 72 5.84 -7.11 0.23
C PRO A 72 4.85 -6.30 1.08
N VAL A 73 3.85 -5.75 0.40
CA VAL A 73 2.75 -5.05 1.05
C VAL A 73 1.66 -6.05 1.44
N ASP A 74 1.08 -5.89 2.63
CA ASP A 74 -0.10 -6.62 3.05
C ASP A 74 -1.22 -6.51 1.99
N PRO A 75 -1.87 -7.62 1.58
CA PRO A 75 -2.87 -7.60 0.51
C PRO A 75 -4.00 -6.59 0.72
N ASN A 76 -4.47 -6.38 1.95
CA ASN A 76 -5.55 -5.43 2.23
C ASN A 76 -5.08 -3.99 2.02
N ILE A 77 -3.84 -3.69 2.41
CA ILE A 77 -3.21 -2.39 2.18
C ILE A 77 -2.99 -2.18 0.68
N GLY A 78 -2.43 -3.17 0.00
CA GLY A 78 -2.19 -3.13 -1.45
C GLY A 78 -3.47 -2.89 -2.23
N PHE A 79 -4.56 -3.59 -1.88
CA PHE A 79 -5.89 -3.38 -2.44
C PHE A 79 -6.40 -1.95 -2.22
N ALA A 80 -6.34 -1.45 -0.98
CA ALA A 80 -6.84 -0.12 -0.64
C ALA A 80 -6.12 0.99 -1.42
N LEU A 81 -4.78 0.89 -1.49
CA LEU A 81 -3.96 1.81 -2.26
C LEU A 81 -4.32 1.74 -3.75
N LEU A 82 -4.37 0.53 -4.34
CA LEU A 82 -4.67 0.33 -5.76
C LEU A 82 -6.03 0.92 -6.15
N LEU A 83 -7.08 0.59 -5.39
CA LEU A 83 -8.43 1.09 -5.64
C LEU A 83 -8.45 2.62 -5.60
N ARG A 84 -7.82 3.22 -4.59
CA ARG A 84 -7.69 4.68 -4.48
C ARG A 84 -6.98 5.28 -5.68
N SER A 85 -5.89 4.66 -6.14
CA SER A 85 -5.13 5.16 -7.29
C SER A 85 -5.96 5.16 -8.56
N ILE A 86 -6.74 4.10 -8.78
CA ILE A 86 -7.61 3.96 -9.95
C ILE A 86 -8.71 5.02 -9.87
N ARG A 87 -9.33 5.19 -8.71
CA ARG A 87 -10.33 6.25 -8.49
C ARG A 87 -9.77 7.64 -8.81
N VAL A 88 -8.58 7.96 -8.29
CA VAL A 88 -7.92 9.26 -8.52
C VAL A 88 -7.55 9.43 -10.00
N LYS A 89 -7.01 8.41 -10.66
CA LYS A 89 -6.70 8.43 -12.09
C LYS A 89 -7.94 8.66 -12.96
N ARG A 90 -9.07 8.08 -12.56
CA ARG A 90 -10.38 8.33 -13.19
C ARG A 90 -11.05 9.65 -12.79
N LYS A 91 -10.40 10.47 -11.94
CA LYS A 91 -10.90 11.75 -11.42
C LYS A 91 -12.26 11.63 -10.72
N LEU A 92 -12.50 10.51 -10.05
CA LEU A 92 -13.75 10.24 -9.33
C LEU A 92 -13.63 10.67 -7.86
N SER A 93 -14.70 11.27 -7.34
CA SER A 93 -14.88 11.42 -5.89
C SER A 93 -15.19 10.06 -5.25
N GLN A 94 -14.99 9.94 -3.94
CA GLN A 94 -15.36 8.71 -3.21
C GLN A 94 -16.86 8.42 -3.32
N GLN A 95 -17.69 9.47 -3.33
CA GLN A 95 -19.14 9.34 -3.52
C GLN A 95 -19.49 8.78 -4.91
N GLN A 96 -18.86 9.30 -5.97
CA GLN A 96 -19.10 8.82 -7.33
C GLN A 96 -18.68 7.35 -7.48
N ALA A 97 -17.53 6.97 -6.94
CA ALA A 97 -17.06 5.59 -6.98
C ALA A 97 -17.96 4.65 -6.17
N ALA A 98 -18.46 5.08 -5.01
CA ALA A 98 -19.43 4.33 -4.22
C ALA A 98 -20.71 4.04 -5.02
N VAL A 99 -21.25 5.05 -5.70
CA VAL A 99 -22.44 4.91 -6.56
C VAL A 99 -22.17 3.92 -7.71
N LEU A 100 -21.03 4.02 -8.39
CA LEU A 100 -20.67 3.13 -9.49
C LEU A 100 -20.57 1.66 -9.06
N ILE A 101 -20.03 1.38 -7.88
CA ILE A 101 -19.96 0.01 -7.32
C ILE A 101 -21.33 -0.48 -6.81
N GLY A 102 -22.32 0.40 -6.70
CA GLY A 102 -23.63 0.09 -6.12
C GLY A 102 -23.60 0.01 -4.60
N MET A 103 -22.83 0.89 -3.94
CA MET A 103 -22.81 1.01 -2.48
C MET A 103 -23.80 2.09 -2.01
N LYS A 104 -24.66 1.72 -1.06
CA LYS A 104 -25.67 2.62 -0.48
C LYS A 104 -25.08 3.69 0.46
N HIS A 105 -23.99 3.37 1.14
CA HIS A 105 -23.38 4.24 2.16
C HIS A 105 -21.93 4.57 1.79
N LEU A 106 -21.59 5.86 1.77
CA LEU A 106 -20.23 6.35 1.49
C LEU A 106 -19.18 5.72 2.42
N TYR A 107 -19.54 5.54 3.69
CA TYR A 107 -18.67 4.92 4.69
C TYR A 107 -18.15 3.53 4.26
N ASN A 108 -19.00 2.72 3.59
CA ASN A 108 -18.60 1.41 3.11
C ASN A 108 -17.51 1.51 2.04
N TYR A 109 -17.59 2.52 1.16
CA TYR A 109 -16.56 2.79 0.17
C TYR A 109 -15.29 3.33 0.82
N GLN A 110 -15.41 4.24 1.79
CA GLN A 110 -14.25 4.79 2.52
C GLN A 110 -13.44 3.69 3.22
N ARG A 111 -14.09 2.65 3.75
CA ARG A 111 -13.42 1.49 4.33
C ARG A 111 -12.60 0.70 3.30
N LEU A 112 -13.04 0.62 2.04
CA LEU A 112 -12.29 -0.05 0.98
C LEU A 112 -10.99 0.67 0.62
N GLU A 113 -10.97 2.00 0.72
CA GLU A 113 -9.77 2.81 0.48
C GLU A 113 -8.95 3.06 1.75
N SER A 114 -9.32 2.45 2.87
CA SER A 114 -8.59 2.58 4.14
C SER A 114 -7.62 1.41 4.30
N PRO A 115 -6.29 1.64 4.29
CA PRO A 115 -5.31 0.57 4.52
C PRO A 115 -5.49 -0.16 5.85
N ALA A 116 -6.05 0.50 6.86
CA ALA A 116 -6.29 -0.09 8.18
C ALA A 116 -7.53 -1.00 8.21
N HIS A 117 -8.47 -0.84 7.29
CA HIS A 117 -9.82 -1.41 7.42
C HIS A 117 -10.36 -2.10 6.17
N ALA A 118 -9.61 -2.09 5.07
CA ALA A 118 -10.00 -2.75 3.84
C ALA A 118 -10.12 -4.25 4.07
N ASN A 119 -11.33 -4.78 3.87
CA ASN A 119 -11.64 -6.20 3.92
C ASN A 119 -12.88 -6.48 3.06
N PRO A 120 -12.75 -6.43 1.72
CA PRO A 120 -13.88 -6.63 0.82
C PRO A 120 -14.32 -8.10 0.77
N SER A 121 -15.63 -8.35 0.75
CA SER A 121 -16.17 -9.68 0.41
C SER A 121 -15.88 -10.04 -1.05
N LEU A 122 -15.89 -11.34 -1.39
CA LEU A 122 -15.76 -11.80 -2.79
C LEU A 122 -16.80 -11.16 -3.72
N SER A 123 -18.05 -11.02 -3.26
CA SER A 123 -19.10 -10.33 -4.01
C SER A 123 -18.81 -8.85 -4.25
N THR A 124 -18.13 -8.20 -3.31
CA THR A 124 -17.68 -6.81 -3.46
C THR A 124 -16.50 -6.71 -4.42
N LEU A 125 -15.54 -7.64 -4.36
CA LEU A 125 -14.44 -7.74 -5.30
C LEU A 125 -14.93 -7.92 -6.75
N GLY A 126 -15.93 -8.78 -6.98
CA GLY A 126 -16.54 -8.97 -8.30
C GLY A 126 -17.16 -7.67 -8.85
N ARG A 127 -17.92 -6.93 -8.03
CA ARG A 127 -18.49 -5.64 -8.42
C ARG A 127 -17.43 -4.60 -8.74
N ILE A 128 -16.40 -4.51 -7.89
CA ILE A 128 -15.28 -3.58 -8.09
C ILE A 128 -14.55 -3.91 -9.39
N LYS A 129 -14.28 -5.19 -9.67
CA LYS A 129 -13.59 -5.62 -10.90
C LYS A 129 -14.41 -5.31 -12.15
N HIS A 130 -15.74 -5.41 -12.07
CA HIS A 130 -16.63 -5.02 -13.17
C HIS A 130 -16.56 -3.51 -13.47
N VAL A 131 -16.57 -2.68 -12.43
CA VAL A 131 -16.51 -1.20 -12.56
C VAL A 131 -15.11 -0.70 -12.91
N PHE A 132 -14.09 -1.35 -12.35
CA PHE A 132 -12.66 -1.01 -12.46
C PHE A 132 -11.86 -2.21 -13.01
N PRO A 133 -12.03 -2.57 -14.29
CA PRO A 133 -11.35 -3.71 -14.91
C PRO A 133 -9.82 -3.60 -14.89
N GLU A 134 -9.27 -2.40 -14.78
CA GLU A 134 -7.83 -2.14 -14.63
C GLU A 134 -7.26 -2.54 -13.26
N LEU A 135 -8.10 -2.84 -12.26
CA LEU A 135 -7.64 -3.39 -10.99
C LEU A 135 -7.14 -4.82 -11.20
N LYS A 136 -5.82 -5.01 -11.11
CA LYS A 136 -5.16 -6.31 -11.31
C LYS A 136 -4.91 -6.97 -9.96
N PHE A 137 -5.69 -8.00 -9.62
CA PHE A 137 -5.54 -8.73 -8.36
C PHE A 137 -4.17 -9.43 -8.21
N ASP A 138 -3.51 -9.76 -9.32
CA ASP A 138 -2.14 -10.32 -9.32
C ASP A 138 -1.06 -9.33 -8.83
N GLN A 139 -1.45 -8.07 -8.59
CA GLN A 139 -0.60 -7.07 -7.93
C GLN A 139 -0.84 -7.03 -6.41
N ILE A 140 -1.85 -7.74 -5.91
CA ILE A 140 -2.26 -7.77 -4.51
C ILE A 140 -1.83 -9.08 -3.86
N PHE A 141 -2.01 -10.21 -4.57
CA PHE A 141 -1.71 -11.57 -4.12
C PHE A 141 -0.52 -12.17 -4.86
#